data_AF-A0A7H8KLK5-F1
#
_entry.id   AF-A0A7H8KLK5-F1
#
_cell.length_a   1.000
_cell.length_b   1.000
_cell.length_c   1.000
_cell.angle_alpha   90.00
_cell.angle_beta   90.00
_cell.angle_gamma   90.00
#
_symmetry.space_group_name_H-M   'P 1'
#
loop_
_entity.id
_entity.type
_entity.pdbx_description
1 polymer ?
#
loop_
_entity_poly.entity_id
_entity_poly.type
_entity_poly.pdbx_seq_one_letter_code
_entity_poly.pdbx_strand_id
1 'polypeptide(L)'
;MPRRFVAFVLAALALLSAATAVGFGVASARDDVLVGDAVTDKQMTVLIAAAGSCPTLTPARLAGQLMAESGLDDRAATTISGGQGIAGLEDDKWKTWKPWPDARRSDMSANILALAHQMCDLTGHLRLAGAGGDQWRLAVAAFHVGLNPVAEVRGVPDAATTYVDRVSAYAGYYGKLRQFGGPGETDRTAPAAEAKGVPAEYVQHINRAGSLCQEVTPPLVAAHIMAQSGFDANRLGATGQRGVAQFRSDMWQSYGPKGRSVWEPEVAVPTMGYALCSLVRELSGLKGDPLQLALAAYRNGTTAVRQNGGTIDRQTETFLRSVKTFTDVYALDSRLTANLPTSPSPSPTPSPSGSPSPSPDASPSGSPSPSSPSTAGANAGASTPPAPDPKPTRPADAVQILHVQTKRCVSSGAGDGMQLRLRTCTEDPAQWWTFRSDGTIRSRGLCMDIAWGGSEDNTVVQATTCSGNPAQHWQMNSKGRIVSKLNGKVLDTIMADPNKPLIIYTDKGYADQNWRKQ
;
A
#
# COMPACT_ATOMS: atom_id res chain seq x y z
N MET A 1 78.00 13.97 50.27
CA MET A 1 78.06 15.43 50.51
C MET A 1 78.73 16.06 49.28
N PRO A 2 78.31 17.25 48.78
CA PRO A 2 77.47 18.25 49.46
C PRO A 2 76.14 18.59 48.75
N ARG A 3 75.19 18.99 49.59
CA ARG A 3 73.99 19.81 49.35
C ARG A 3 74.36 21.30 49.39
N ARG A 4 73.53 22.17 48.78
CA ARG A 4 73.12 23.57 49.19
C ARG A 4 72.70 24.38 47.93
N PHE A 5 71.64 25.19 47.81
CA PHE A 5 70.67 25.93 48.67
C PHE A 5 69.33 26.13 47.86
N VAL A 6 68.11 25.93 48.40
CA VAL A 6 67.11 26.93 48.93
C VAL A 6 66.72 28.03 47.90
N ALA A 7 65.46 28.23 47.46
CA ALA A 7 64.34 28.79 48.23
C ALA A 7 62.94 28.65 47.57
N PHE A 8 61.90 28.75 48.42
CA PHE A 8 60.44 28.72 48.24
C PHE A 8 59.85 29.88 47.41
N VAL A 9 58.76 29.62 46.66
CA VAL A 9 57.48 30.37 46.73
C VAL A 9 56.30 29.44 46.37
N LEU A 10 55.27 29.46 47.23
CA LEU A 10 53.98 28.76 47.10
C LEU A 10 53.05 29.45 46.10
N ALA A 11 52.37 28.69 45.23
CA ALA A 11 50.98 28.95 44.87
C ALA A 11 50.36 27.68 44.25
N ALA A 12 49.23 27.28 44.83
CA ALA A 12 48.49 26.06 44.54
C ALA A 12 47.97 25.99 43.10
N LEU A 13 47.93 24.78 42.53
CA LEU A 13 46.68 24.20 42.04
C LEU A 13 46.84 22.69 41.84
N ALA A 14 45.88 21.96 42.38
CA ALA A 14 45.87 20.52 42.55
C ALA A 14 45.72 19.76 41.21
N LEU A 15 46.59 18.77 40.99
CA LEU A 15 46.26 17.58 40.21
C LEU A 15 46.81 16.36 40.96
N LEU A 16 45.89 15.66 41.62
CA LEU A 16 46.14 14.41 42.31
C LEU A 16 46.39 13.30 41.28
N SER A 17 47.42 12.54 41.58
CA SER A 17 47.86 11.30 41.00
C SER A 17 46.92 10.11 41.26
N ALA A 18 47.19 9.07 40.45
CA ALA A 18 47.08 7.64 40.74
C ALA A 18 45.73 6.95 40.44
N ALA A 19 45.74 6.05 39.47
CA ALA A 19 46.00 4.61 39.68
C ALA A 19 45.42 3.83 38.51
N THR A 20 46.29 3.26 37.67
CA THR A 20 45.91 2.31 36.62
C THR A 20 45.53 0.98 37.27
N ALA A 21 44.24 0.77 37.50
CA ALA A 21 43.68 -0.55 37.72
C ALA A 21 43.37 -1.17 36.35
N VAL A 22 44.02 -2.29 36.05
CA VAL A 22 43.64 -3.18 34.94
C VAL A 22 42.31 -3.82 35.32
N GLY A 23 41.21 -3.19 34.90
CA GLY A 23 39.93 -3.85 34.79
C GLY A 23 39.79 -4.35 33.36
N PHE A 24 39.41 -5.63 33.19
CA PHE A 24 38.78 -6.08 31.96
C PHE A 24 37.51 -5.26 31.76
N GLY A 25 37.64 -4.10 31.12
CA GLY A 25 36.53 -3.38 30.56
C GLY A 25 35.98 -4.24 29.46
N VAL A 26 34.90 -4.97 29.76
CA VAL A 26 33.86 -5.20 28.75
C VAL A 26 33.63 -3.84 28.11
N ALA A 27 34.06 -3.71 26.85
CA ALA A 27 33.75 -2.55 26.05
C ALA A 27 32.24 -2.38 26.14
N SER A 28 31.79 -1.34 26.84
CA SER A 28 30.43 -0.88 26.73
C SER A 28 30.24 -0.56 25.25
N ALA A 29 29.56 -1.46 24.55
CA ALA A 29 29.00 -1.15 23.24
C ALA A 29 28.26 0.17 23.42
N ARG A 30 28.63 1.18 22.64
CA ARG A 30 27.84 2.39 22.56
C ARG A 30 26.49 1.97 21.98
N ASP A 31 25.48 1.86 22.84
CA ASP A 31 24.08 1.67 22.49
C ASP A 31 23.50 2.97 21.87
N ASP A 32 24.23 3.57 20.92
CA ASP A 32 23.69 4.65 20.11
C ASP A 32 22.74 4.00 19.10
N VAL A 33 21.46 3.96 19.44
CA VAL A 33 20.39 3.50 18.56
C VAL A 33 20.48 4.32 17.28
N LEU A 34 20.96 3.70 16.19
CA LEU A 34 21.01 4.32 14.87
C LEU A 34 19.58 4.57 14.39
N VAL A 35 19.17 5.84 14.42
CA VAL A 35 17.89 6.33 13.90
C VAL A 35 18.14 6.89 12.51
N GLY A 36 17.41 6.35 11.51
CA GLY A 36 17.44 6.87 10.15
C GLY A 36 16.48 8.04 9.96
N ASP A 37 16.75 8.88 8.96
CA ASP A 37 15.87 9.98 8.60
C ASP A 37 14.53 9.46 8.05
N ALA A 38 13.50 10.31 8.13
CA ALA A 38 12.17 9.98 7.66
C ALA A 38 12.17 9.77 6.14
N VAL A 39 11.66 8.62 5.71
CA VAL A 39 11.47 8.30 4.29
C VAL A 39 10.17 8.93 3.82
N THR A 40 10.25 9.81 2.82
CA THR A 40 9.08 10.48 2.25
C THR A 40 8.15 9.51 1.52
N ASP A 41 6.88 9.87 1.33
CA ASP A 41 5.91 9.04 0.60
C ASP A 41 6.36 8.72 -0.84
N LYS A 42 7.01 9.70 -1.49
CA LYS A 42 7.55 9.55 -2.84
C LYS A 42 8.71 8.54 -2.85
N GLN A 43 9.63 8.64 -1.88
CA GLN A 43 10.73 7.67 -1.73
C GLN A 43 10.18 6.29 -1.39
N MET A 44 9.18 6.19 -0.50
CA MET A 44 8.56 4.93 -0.12
C MET A 44 7.92 4.21 -1.31
N THR A 45 7.18 4.94 -2.15
CA THR A 45 6.57 4.37 -3.37
C THR A 45 7.62 3.72 -4.27
N VAL A 46 8.75 4.40 -4.45
CA VAL A 46 9.86 3.86 -5.26
C VAL A 46 10.57 2.71 -4.56
N LEU A 47 10.78 2.77 -3.25
CA LEU A 47 11.41 1.71 -2.47
C LEU A 47 10.62 0.40 -2.53
N ILE A 48 9.29 0.47 -2.51
CA ILE A 48 8.41 -0.69 -2.68
C ILE A 48 8.60 -1.30 -4.08
N ALA A 49 8.58 -0.45 -5.12
CA ALA A 49 8.79 -0.92 -6.49
C ALA A 49 10.19 -1.53 -6.69
N ALA A 50 11.22 -0.86 -6.19
CA ALA A 50 12.62 -1.26 -6.31
C ALA A 50 12.93 -2.54 -5.53
N ALA A 51 12.30 -2.76 -4.38
CA ALA A 51 12.45 -4.00 -3.61
C ALA A 51 11.95 -5.23 -4.38
N GLY A 52 11.03 -5.04 -5.34
CA GLY A 52 10.58 -6.11 -6.23
C GLY A 52 11.62 -6.60 -7.24
N SER A 53 12.80 -5.96 -7.34
CA SER A 53 13.83 -6.30 -8.34
C SER A 53 14.44 -7.69 -8.12
N CYS A 54 14.58 -8.14 -6.87
CA CYS A 54 15.00 -9.51 -6.56
C CYS A 54 14.68 -9.92 -5.11
N PRO A 55 14.63 -11.23 -4.81
CA PRO A 55 14.18 -11.73 -3.51
C PRO A 55 15.03 -11.32 -2.29
N THR A 56 16.26 -10.86 -2.50
CA THR A 56 17.15 -10.43 -1.40
C THR A 56 16.91 -8.99 -0.97
N LEU A 57 16.14 -8.21 -1.74
CA LEU A 57 15.82 -6.84 -1.43
C LEU A 57 14.49 -6.72 -0.68
N THR A 58 14.46 -5.79 0.27
CA THR A 58 13.23 -5.33 0.92
C THR A 58 13.24 -3.81 0.92
N PRO A 59 12.07 -3.14 1.06
CA PRO A 59 12.05 -1.68 1.11
C PRO A 59 12.91 -1.15 2.27
N ALA A 60 12.96 -1.86 3.40
CA ALA A 60 13.79 -1.50 4.55
C ALA A 60 15.29 -1.65 4.28
N ARG A 61 15.71 -2.71 3.58
CA ARG A 61 17.11 -2.92 3.18
C ARG A 61 17.61 -1.84 2.22
N LEU A 62 16.77 -1.47 1.26
CA LEU A 62 17.07 -0.37 0.33
C LEU A 62 17.12 0.96 1.09
N ALA A 63 16.12 1.29 1.91
CA ALA A 63 16.13 2.51 2.72
C ALA A 63 17.35 2.60 3.63
N GLY A 64 17.77 1.48 4.23
CA GLY A 64 18.96 1.41 5.07
C GLY A 64 20.25 1.72 4.30
N GLN A 65 20.35 1.27 3.05
CA GLN A 65 21.50 1.58 2.20
C GLN A 65 21.47 3.03 1.72
N LEU A 66 20.33 3.56 1.27
CA LEU A 66 20.19 4.97 0.87
C LEU A 66 20.51 5.91 2.04
N MET A 67 20.05 5.58 3.24
CA MET A 67 20.33 6.34 4.46
C MET A 67 21.82 6.32 4.82
N ALA A 68 22.49 5.17 4.67
CA ALA A 68 23.92 5.08 4.88
C ALA A 68 24.71 5.88 3.82
N GLU A 69 24.31 5.82 2.56
CA GLU A 69 25.02 6.48 1.46
C GLU A 69 24.93 8.00 1.52
N SER A 70 23.72 8.53 1.60
CA SER A 70 23.45 9.95 1.39
C SER A 70 22.60 10.59 2.48
N GLY A 71 22.14 9.83 3.47
CA GLY A 71 21.12 10.31 4.40
C GLY A 71 19.77 10.56 3.70
N LEU A 72 19.43 9.75 2.69
CA LEU A 72 18.23 9.94 1.85
C LEU A 72 18.20 11.27 1.08
N ASP A 73 19.36 11.92 0.87
CA ASP A 73 19.46 13.15 0.10
C ASP A 73 19.56 12.87 -1.41
N ASP A 74 18.53 13.26 -2.16
CA ASP A 74 18.44 13.22 -3.62
C ASP A 74 19.54 14.00 -4.34
N ARG A 75 20.13 15.00 -3.68
CA ARG A 75 21.11 15.93 -4.26
C ARG A 75 22.51 15.78 -3.67
N ALA A 76 22.79 14.70 -2.95
CA ALA A 76 24.11 14.45 -2.38
C ALA A 76 25.21 14.54 -3.44
N ALA A 77 26.12 15.50 -3.28
CA ALA A 77 27.22 15.74 -4.21
C ALA A 77 28.32 14.64 -4.13
N THR A 78 28.43 14.00 -2.97
CA THR A 78 29.33 12.87 -2.70
C THR A 78 28.68 11.97 -1.65
N THR A 79 28.77 10.65 -1.82
CA THR A 79 28.30 9.66 -0.83
C THR A 79 29.44 8.88 -0.22
N ILE A 80 29.14 8.04 0.77
CA ILE A 80 30.14 7.24 1.50
C ILE A 80 30.92 6.31 0.58
N SER A 81 30.27 5.71 -0.42
CA SER A 81 30.93 4.85 -1.40
C SER A 81 31.54 5.61 -2.58
N GLY A 82 31.62 6.94 -2.52
CA GLY A 82 32.26 7.76 -3.57
C GLY A 82 31.36 8.15 -4.74
N GLY A 83 30.08 7.79 -4.70
CA GLY A 83 29.10 8.14 -5.73
C GLY A 83 28.34 9.44 -5.46
N GLN A 84 27.21 9.61 -6.14
CA GLN A 84 26.36 10.83 -6.05
C GLN A 84 24.87 10.51 -6.07
N GLY A 85 24.06 11.42 -5.52
CA GLY A 85 22.61 11.34 -5.41
C GLY A 85 22.17 10.34 -4.32
N ILE A 86 20.85 10.14 -4.19
CA ILE A 86 20.26 9.34 -3.11
C ILE A 86 20.82 7.90 -3.03
N ALA A 87 21.21 7.34 -4.17
CA ALA A 87 21.68 5.96 -4.28
C ALA A 87 23.19 5.79 -4.13
N GLY A 88 23.97 6.87 -4.12
CA GLY A 88 25.43 6.80 -4.02
C GLY A 88 26.12 6.01 -5.13
N LEU A 89 25.52 5.97 -6.33
CA LEU A 89 26.10 5.26 -7.47
C LEU A 89 27.29 6.05 -8.05
N GLU A 90 28.34 5.36 -8.49
CA GLU A 90 29.35 5.98 -9.36
C GLU A 90 28.79 6.18 -10.78
N ASP A 91 29.41 7.06 -11.57
CA ASP A 91 28.89 7.43 -12.90
C ASP A 91 28.88 6.28 -13.90
N ASP A 92 29.87 5.40 -13.86
CA ASP A 92 29.93 4.20 -14.69
C ASP A 92 28.84 3.19 -14.29
N LYS A 93 28.62 3.00 -12.98
CA LYS A 93 27.56 2.14 -12.43
C LYS A 93 26.18 2.69 -12.78
N TRP A 94 25.97 3.98 -12.62
CA TRP A 94 24.73 4.64 -13.01
C TRP A 94 24.41 4.45 -14.50
N LYS A 95 25.39 4.66 -15.38
CA LYS A 95 25.21 4.47 -16.83
C LYS A 95 24.85 3.02 -17.18
N THR A 96 25.42 2.08 -16.43
CA THR A 96 25.18 0.64 -16.62
C THR A 96 23.79 0.23 -16.14
N TRP A 97 23.37 0.72 -14.97
CA TRP A 97 22.18 0.23 -14.27
C TRP A 97 20.95 1.12 -14.40
N LYS A 98 21.03 2.22 -15.16
CA LYS A 98 19.90 3.11 -15.37
C LYS A 98 18.68 2.32 -15.88
N PRO A 99 17.49 2.53 -15.29
CA PRO A 99 16.33 1.67 -15.54
C PRO A 99 15.69 1.86 -16.93
N TRP A 100 15.95 2.98 -17.61
CA TRP A 100 15.53 3.21 -19.00
C TRP A 100 16.56 4.09 -19.74
N PRO A 101 16.59 4.06 -21.10
CA PRO A 101 17.60 4.78 -21.89
C PRO A 101 17.68 6.28 -21.60
N ASP A 102 16.53 6.93 -21.41
CA ASP A 102 16.44 8.39 -21.17
C ASP A 102 16.42 8.76 -19.69
N ALA A 103 16.71 7.81 -18.79
CA ALA A 103 16.75 8.06 -17.35
C ALA A 103 17.80 9.12 -17.01
N ARG A 104 17.36 10.14 -16.28
CA ARG A 104 18.20 11.27 -15.89
C ARG A 104 18.81 11.03 -14.52
N ARG A 105 20.08 11.43 -14.35
CA ARG A 105 20.77 11.31 -13.06
C ARG A 105 20.11 12.13 -11.94
N SER A 106 19.36 13.17 -12.28
CA SER A 106 18.58 13.96 -11.32
C SER A 106 17.25 13.33 -10.91
N ASP A 107 16.84 12.21 -11.51
CA ASP A 107 15.60 11.52 -11.16
C ASP A 107 15.83 10.57 -9.98
N MET A 108 15.30 10.96 -8.82
CA MET A 108 15.33 10.15 -7.59
C MET A 108 14.85 8.71 -7.84
N SER A 109 13.74 8.54 -8.57
CA SER A 109 13.14 7.23 -8.79
C SER A 109 14.08 6.33 -9.58
N ALA A 110 14.71 6.91 -10.59
CA ALA A 110 15.66 6.19 -11.42
C ALA A 110 16.92 5.78 -10.63
N ASN A 111 17.43 6.65 -9.74
CA ASN A 111 18.57 6.37 -8.84
C ASN A 111 18.30 5.17 -7.94
N ILE A 112 17.15 5.14 -7.28
CA ILE A 112 16.78 4.04 -6.37
C ILE A 112 16.59 2.72 -7.15
N LEU A 113 15.98 2.77 -8.34
CA LEU A 113 15.81 1.57 -9.19
C LEU A 113 17.14 1.04 -9.74
N ALA A 114 18.05 1.91 -10.17
CA ALA A 114 19.37 1.49 -10.62
C ALA A 114 20.18 0.84 -9.50
N LEU A 115 20.09 1.36 -8.28
CA LEU A 115 20.69 0.74 -7.11
C LEU A 115 20.14 -0.68 -6.91
N ALA A 116 18.82 -0.84 -6.95
CA ALA A 116 18.22 -2.15 -6.78
C ALA A 116 18.69 -3.15 -7.85
N HIS A 117 18.75 -2.74 -9.12
CA HIS A 117 19.28 -3.59 -10.19
C HIS A 117 20.73 -4.00 -9.95
N GLN A 118 21.60 -3.05 -9.60
CA GLN A 118 23.00 -3.36 -9.28
C GLN A 118 23.10 -4.32 -8.09
N MET A 119 22.34 -4.09 -7.03
CA MET A 119 22.36 -4.95 -5.85
C MET A 119 21.93 -6.39 -6.18
N CYS A 120 20.95 -6.55 -7.08
CA CYS A 120 20.52 -7.86 -7.56
C CYS A 120 21.60 -8.55 -8.40
N ASP A 121 22.29 -7.82 -9.26
CA ASP A 121 23.42 -8.33 -10.05
C ASP A 121 24.60 -8.78 -9.17
N LEU A 122 25.01 -7.94 -8.22
CA LEU A 122 26.06 -8.26 -7.24
C LEU A 122 25.70 -9.52 -6.46
N THR A 123 24.46 -9.64 -5.99
CA THR A 123 23.95 -10.85 -5.33
C THR A 123 24.10 -12.09 -6.23
N GLY A 124 23.81 -11.95 -7.53
CA GLY A 124 23.96 -13.03 -8.51
C GLY A 124 25.41 -13.48 -8.71
N HIS A 125 26.31 -12.52 -8.92
CA HIS A 125 27.75 -12.79 -9.07
C HIS A 125 28.35 -13.46 -7.83
N LEU A 126 28.01 -12.98 -6.64
CA LEU A 126 28.53 -13.52 -5.37
C LEU A 126 28.02 -14.94 -5.09
N ARG A 127 26.77 -15.23 -5.47
CA ARG A 127 26.22 -16.60 -5.41
C ARG A 127 27.00 -17.55 -6.32
N LEU A 128 27.32 -17.13 -7.53
CA LEU A 128 28.11 -17.92 -8.49
C LEU A 128 29.56 -18.10 -8.04
N ALA A 129 30.13 -17.11 -7.34
CA ALA A 129 31.46 -17.18 -6.74
C ALA A 129 31.53 -18.11 -5.51
N GLY A 130 30.40 -18.65 -5.05
CA GLY A 130 30.33 -19.55 -3.89
C GLY A 130 30.58 -18.84 -2.55
N ALA A 131 30.35 -17.53 -2.48
CA ALA A 131 30.48 -16.77 -1.23
C ALA A 131 29.34 -17.16 -0.27
N GLY A 132 29.69 -17.61 0.94
CA GLY A 132 28.73 -18.04 1.96
C GLY A 132 28.18 -16.89 2.80
N GLY A 133 27.01 -17.06 3.42
CA GLY A 133 26.40 -16.07 4.31
C GLY A 133 25.25 -15.27 3.68
N ASP A 134 24.83 -14.18 4.34
CA ASP A 134 23.75 -13.31 3.86
C ASP A 134 24.17 -12.62 2.57
N GLN A 135 23.61 -13.09 1.45
CA GLN A 135 23.92 -12.61 0.11
C GLN A 135 23.66 -11.12 -0.07
N TRP A 136 22.69 -10.56 0.67
CA TRP A 136 22.44 -9.11 0.63
C TRP A 136 23.59 -8.35 1.29
N ARG A 137 24.09 -8.79 2.46
CA ARG A 137 25.24 -8.15 3.13
C ARG A 137 26.51 -8.21 2.29
N LEU A 138 26.73 -9.31 1.57
CA LEU A 138 27.85 -9.43 0.63
C LEU A 138 27.70 -8.48 -0.56
N ALA A 139 26.48 -8.34 -1.10
CA ALA A 139 26.21 -7.37 -2.16
C ALA A 139 26.41 -5.91 -1.67
N VAL A 140 26.04 -5.60 -0.42
CA VAL A 140 26.32 -4.29 0.20
C VAL A 140 27.83 -4.06 0.33
N ALA A 141 28.59 -5.08 0.72
CA ALA A 141 30.06 -4.99 0.74
C ALA A 141 30.61 -4.74 -0.67
N ALA A 142 30.13 -5.48 -1.66
CA ALA A 142 30.61 -5.38 -3.04
C ALA A 142 30.22 -4.05 -3.70
N PHE A 143 29.11 -3.45 -3.28
CA PHE A 143 28.75 -2.10 -3.67
C PHE A 143 29.79 -1.07 -3.17
N HIS A 144 30.29 -1.24 -1.94
CA HIS A 144 31.21 -0.30 -1.30
C HIS A 144 32.67 -0.45 -1.74
N VAL A 145 33.19 -1.69 -1.80
CA VAL A 145 34.61 -1.96 -2.08
C VAL A 145 34.86 -2.66 -3.41
N GLY A 146 33.81 -2.92 -4.18
CA GLY A 146 33.86 -3.68 -5.43
C GLY A 146 33.69 -5.18 -5.25
N LEU A 147 33.37 -5.87 -6.34
CA LEU A 147 33.06 -7.31 -6.35
C LEU A 147 34.28 -8.19 -6.05
N ASN A 148 35.46 -7.85 -6.59
CA ASN A 148 36.64 -8.71 -6.49
C ASN A 148 37.09 -8.96 -5.05
N PRO A 149 37.25 -7.93 -4.18
CA PRO A 149 37.65 -8.16 -2.79
C PRO A 149 36.68 -9.07 -2.03
N VAL A 150 35.38 -8.95 -2.28
CA VAL A 150 34.33 -9.77 -1.63
C VAL A 150 34.34 -11.22 -2.14
N ALA A 151 34.54 -11.40 -3.44
CA ALA A 151 34.62 -12.72 -4.07
C ALA A 151 35.87 -13.50 -3.64
N GLU A 152 37.02 -12.83 -3.50
CA GLU A 152 38.28 -13.42 -3.06
C GLU A 152 38.21 -13.94 -1.63
N VAL A 153 37.68 -13.15 -0.70
CA VAL A 153 37.55 -13.56 0.71
C VAL A 153 36.31 -14.42 0.97
N ARG A 154 35.39 -14.53 0.00
CA ARG A 154 34.10 -15.22 0.10
C ARG A 154 33.26 -14.79 1.30
N GLY A 155 33.32 -13.50 1.61
CA GLY A 155 32.80 -12.90 2.84
C GLY A 155 32.81 -11.38 2.78
N VAL A 156 32.48 -10.72 3.88
CA VAL A 156 32.61 -9.26 4.01
C VAL A 156 34.08 -8.92 4.32
N PRO A 157 34.81 -8.20 3.45
CA PRO A 157 36.19 -7.78 3.73
C PRO A 157 36.25 -6.76 4.87
N ASP A 158 37.37 -6.71 5.61
CA ASP A 158 37.56 -5.76 6.73
C ASP A 158 37.31 -4.31 6.34
N ALA A 159 37.73 -3.92 5.13
CA ALA A 159 37.50 -2.59 4.58
C ALA A 159 36.02 -2.23 4.41
N ALA A 160 35.11 -3.22 4.33
CA ALA A 160 33.68 -3.03 4.16
C ALA A 160 32.86 -3.25 5.43
N THR A 161 33.44 -3.83 6.49
CA THR A 161 32.71 -4.25 7.70
C THR A 161 31.92 -3.10 8.33
N THR A 162 32.57 -1.97 8.58
CA THR A 162 31.93 -0.78 9.18
C THR A 162 30.75 -0.27 8.35
N TYR A 163 30.91 -0.27 7.02
CA TYR A 163 29.85 0.16 6.11
C TYR A 163 28.67 -0.82 6.11
N VAL A 164 28.94 -2.11 5.97
CA VAL A 164 27.91 -3.17 5.95
C VAL A 164 27.12 -3.20 7.26
N ASP A 165 27.80 -3.02 8.40
CA ASP A 165 27.15 -2.99 9.71
C ASP A 165 26.27 -1.75 9.86
N ARG A 166 26.72 -0.58 9.38
CA ARG A 166 25.90 0.64 9.36
C ARG A 166 24.66 0.50 8.49
N VAL A 167 24.80 -0.04 7.27
CA VAL A 167 23.67 -0.31 6.36
C VAL A 167 22.70 -1.31 6.99
N SER A 168 23.22 -2.37 7.61
CA SER A 168 22.41 -3.39 8.30
C SER A 168 21.68 -2.82 9.52
N ALA A 169 22.31 -1.91 10.27
CA ALA A 169 21.69 -1.22 11.40
C ALA A 169 20.53 -0.34 10.92
N TYR A 170 20.71 0.48 9.88
CA TYR A 170 19.61 1.27 9.33
C TYR A 170 18.52 0.39 8.70
N ALA A 171 18.87 -0.69 8.01
CA ALA A 171 17.89 -1.64 7.50
C ALA A 171 17.08 -2.29 8.63
N GLY A 172 17.72 -2.57 9.76
CA GLY A 172 17.08 -3.03 10.99
C GLY A 172 16.19 -1.96 11.63
N TYR A 173 16.60 -0.69 11.62
CA TYR A 173 15.78 0.44 12.06
C TYR A 173 14.53 0.58 11.19
N TYR A 174 14.69 0.73 9.86
CA TYR A 174 13.55 0.86 8.94
C TYR A 174 12.67 -0.38 8.98
N GLY A 175 13.24 -1.59 9.09
CA GLY A 175 12.49 -2.84 9.20
C GLY A 175 11.64 -2.95 10.47
N LYS A 176 11.88 -2.12 11.49
CA LYS A 176 10.99 -1.99 12.64
C LYS A 176 9.83 -1.04 12.36
N LEU A 177 9.97 -0.05 11.48
CA LEU A 177 8.93 0.93 11.24
C LEU A 177 7.73 0.32 10.49
N ARG A 178 6.53 0.76 10.86
CA ARG A 178 5.26 0.24 10.30
C ARG A 178 5.15 0.42 8.80
N GLN A 179 5.65 1.55 8.29
CA GLN A 179 5.64 1.88 6.87
C GLN A 179 6.49 0.90 6.01
N PHE A 180 7.37 0.11 6.64
CA PHE A 180 8.21 -0.91 6.02
C PHE A 180 7.76 -2.35 6.31
N GLY A 181 6.56 -2.53 6.87
CA GLY A 181 6.03 -3.86 7.25
C GLY A 181 6.53 -4.37 8.60
N GLY A 182 7.28 -3.56 9.35
CA GLY A 182 7.71 -3.86 10.71
C GLY A 182 6.60 -3.71 11.75
N PRO A 183 6.79 -4.24 12.98
CA PRO A 183 5.81 -4.12 14.07
C PRO A 183 5.52 -2.66 14.51
N GLY A 184 6.36 -1.72 14.08
CA GLY A 184 6.58 -0.41 14.69
C GLY A 184 7.75 -0.49 15.66
N GLU A 185 8.48 0.61 15.84
CA GLU A 185 9.17 0.81 17.10
C GLU A 185 8.11 0.70 18.20
N THR A 186 8.34 -0.14 19.21
CA THR A 186 7.58 -0.04 20.45
C THR A 186 7.90 1.33 20.99
N ASP A 187 7.00 2.26 20.74
CA ASP A 187 7.02 3.57 21.34
C ASP A 187 7.29 3.35 22.84
N ARG A 188 8.41 3.89 23.32
CA ARG A 188 8.65 3.97 24.76
C ARG A 188 7.54 4.87 25.28
N THR A 189 6.47 4.23 25.74
CA THR A 189 5.33 4.84 26.42
C THR A 189 4.58 5.86 25.55
N ALA A 190 3.87 5.40 24.52
CA ALA A 190 2.63 6.08 24.16
C ALA A 190 1.62 5.82 25.30
N PRO A 191 1.08 6.86 25.96
CA PRO A 191 -0.05 6.67 26.86
C PRO A 191 -1.19 6.03 26.07
N ALA A 192 -1.95 5.15 26.70
CA ALA A 192 -3.23 4.73 26.15
C ALA A 192 -4.01 6.01 25.78
N ALA A 193 -4.38 6.16 24.51
CA ALA A 193 -5.09 7.34 24.05
C ALA A 193 -6.30 7.57 24.98
N GLU A 194 -6.38 8.74 25.60
CA GLU A 194 -7.52 9.06 26.46
C GLU A 194 -8.79 9.19 25.61
N ALA A 195 -9.92 8.75 26.15
CA ALA A 195 -11.20 8.81 25.45
C ALA A 195 -11.59 10.27 25.21
N LYS A 196 -11.73 10.66 23.93
CA LYS A 196 -12.27 11.98 23.57
C LYS A 196 -13.79 11.90 23.50
N GLY A 197 -14.50 12.97 23.86
CA GLY A 197 -15.96 13.03 23.65
C GLY A 197 -16.31 12.90 22.16
N VAL A 198 -17.43 12.26 21.85
CA VAL A 198 -17.90 12.12 20.46
C VAL A 198 -18.29 13.50 19.90
N PRO A 199 -17.66 13.95 18.79
CA PRO A 199 -18.05 15.19 18.12
C PRO A 199 -19.54 15.18 17.74
N ALA A 200 -20.22 16.30 17.94
CA ALA A 200 -21.68 16.38 17.76
C ALA A 200 -22.11 16.02 16.34
N GLU A 201 -21.31 16.41 15.34
CA GLU A 201 -21.51 16.10 13.93
C GLU A 201 -21.46 14.60 13.60
N TYR A 202 -20.78 13.79 14.42
CA TYR A 202 -20.66 12.35 14.19
C TYR A 202 -21.76 11.54 14.85
N VAL A 203 -22.46 12.08 15.85
CA VAL A 203 -23.48 11.36 16.63
C VAL A 203 -24.52 10.69 15.72
N GLN A 204 -25.09 11.43 14.77
CA GLN A 204 -26.11 10.89 13.87
C GLN A 204 -25.55 9.79 12.96
N HIS A 205 -24.34 9.98 12.43
CA HIS A 205 -23.68 9.00 11.56
C HIS A 205 -23.32 7.73 12.33
N ILE A 206 -22.87 7.86 13.57
CA ILE A 206 -22.54 6.77 14.49
C ILE A 206 -23.79 5.98 14.87
N ASN A 207 -24.89 6.66 15.23
CA ASN A 207 -26.17 6.00 15.52
C ASN A 207 -26.69 5.22 14.31
N ARG A 208 -26.59 5.80 13.11
CA ARG A 208 -26.96 5.10 11.88
C ARG A 208 -26.09 3.87 11.63
N ALA A 209 -24.78 3.99 11.78
CA ALA A 209 -23.84 2.89 11.58
C ALA A 209 -24.07 1.74 12.59
N GLY A 210 -24.29 2.10 13.86
CA GLY A 210 -24.48 1.17 14.97
C GLY A 210 -25.91 0.66 15.15
N SER A 211 -26.80 0.92 14.19
CA SER A 211 -28.18 0.38 14.20
C SER A 211 -28.43 -0.56 13.01
N LEU A 212 -27.38 -0.95 12.26
CA LEU A 212 -27.50 -1.78 11.06
C LEU A 212 -27.59 -3.29 11.36
N CYS A 213 -27.02 -3.75 12.47
CA CYS A 213 -27.10 -5.12 12.96
C CYS A 213 -26.94 -5.13 14.48
N GLN A 214 -27.37 -6.22 15.13
CA GLN A 214 -27.42 -6.30 16.60
C GLN A 214 -26.02 -6.26 17.24
N GLU A 215 -25.02 -6.80 16.54
CA GLU A 215 -23.65 -6.97 17.03
C GLU A 215 -22.85 -5.66 17.01
N VAL A 216 -23.19 -4.74 16.10
CA VAL A 216 -22.47 -3.47 15.92
C VAL A 216 -23.31 -2.35 16.52
N THR A 217 -22.99 -1.92 17.73
CA THR A 217 -23.72 -0.87 18.47
C THR A 217 -23.14 0.53 18.23
N PRO A 218 -23.88 1.63 18.48
CA PRO A 218 -23.33 2.97 18.31
C PRO A 218 -22.12 3.28 19.22
N PRO A 219 -22.10 2.86 20.51
CA PRO A 219 -20.89 2.95 21.33
C PRO A 219 -19.69 2.20 20.76
N LEU A 220 -19.89 1.03 20.16
CA LEU A 220 -18.81 0.26 19.51
C LEU A 220 -18.26 1.00 18.28
N VAL A 221 -19.12 1.59 17.46
CA VAL A 221 -18.73 2.39 16.29
C VAL A 221 -17.91 3.60 16.73
N ALA A 222 -18.37 4.33 17.75
CA ALA A 222 -17.61 5.45 18.34
C ALA A 222 -16.25 4.98 18.87
N ALA A 223 -16.21 3.86 19.58
CA ALA A 223 -14.99 3.26 20.10
C ALA A 223 -13.99 2.86 19.01
N HIS A 224 -14.48 2.28 17.90
CA HIS A 224 -13.65 1.91 16.77
C HIS A 224 -13.01 3.14 16.12
N ILE A 225 -13.80 4.19 15.88
CA ILE A 225 -13.31 5.47 15.35
C ILE A 225 -12.30 6.10 16.30
N MET A 226 -12.58 6.14 17.61
CA MET A 226 -11.66 6.67 18.60
C MET A 226 -10.33 5.93 18.60
N ALA A 227 -10.37 4.59 18.58
CA ALA A 227 -9.18 3.75 18.59
C ALA A 227 -8.35 3.86 17.31
N GLN A 228 -8.97 4.16 16.16
CA GLN A 228 -8.29 4.19 14.87
C GLN A 228 -7.88 5.59 14.42
N SER A 229 -8.76 6.58 14.54
CA SER A 229 -8.52 7.94 14.09
C SER A 229 -8.53 8.97 15.21
N GLY A 230 -9.12 8.67 16.36
CA GLY A 230 -9.35 9.68 17.40
C GLY A 230 -10.33 10.78 16.95
N PHE A 231 -11.28 10.41 16.08
CA PHE A 231 -12.25 11.28 15.42
C PHE A 231 -11.67 12.29 14.40
N ASP A 232 -10.49 12.03 13.85
CA ASP A 232 -9.90 12.89 12.82
C ASP A 232 -10.36 12.50 11.40
N ALA A 233 -11.17 13.36 10.79
CA ALA A 233 -11.67 13.21 9.41
C ALA A 233 -10.59 13.14 8.34
N ASN A 234 -9.45 13.79 8.57
CA ASN A 234 -8.37 13.92 7.60
C ASN A 234 -7.23 12.93 7.88
N ARG A 235 -7.45 11.98 8.79
CA ARG A 235 -6.41 11.03 9.17
C ARG A 235 -6.05 10.10 8.03
N LEU A 236 -4.78 10.12 7.65
CA LEU A 236 -4.15 9.09 6.83
C LEU A 236 -3.40 8.12 7.76
N GLY A 237 -3.83 6.86 7.77
CA GLY A 237 -3.21 5.80 8.57
C GLY A 237 -1.87 5.34 7.99
N ALA A 238 -1.03 4.76 8.85
CA ALA A 238 0.35 4.39 8.53
C ALA A 238 0.51 3.38 7.37
N THR A 239 -0.57 2.68 6.99
CA THR A 239 -0.59 1.74 5.85
C THR A 239 -1.58 2.17 4.77
N GLY A 240 -1.89 3.47 4.69
CA GLY A 240 -2.74 4.06 3.66
C GLY A 240 -4.25 3.98 3.94
N GLN A 241 -4.66 3.69 5.17
CA GLN A 241 -6.05 3.84 5.61
C GLN A 241 -6.48 5.31 5.52
N ARG A 242 -7.71 5.59 5.12
CA ARG A 242 -8.16 6.97 4.87
C ARG A 242 -9.41 7.32 5.68
N GLY A 243 -9.48 8.58 6.07
CA GLY A 243 -10.65 9.20 6.67
C GLY A 243 -10.88 8.83 8.14
N VAL A 244 -11.94 9.40 8.72
CA VAL A 244 -12.34 9.17 10.12
C VAL A 244 -12.51 7.68 10.46
N ALA A 245 -12.97 6.87 9.49
CA ALA A 245 -13.22 5.45 9.66
C ALA A 245 -12.04 4.55 9.25
N GLN A 246 -10.89 5.15 8.90
CA GLN A 246 -9.64 4.46 8.55
C GLN A 246 -9.83 3.28 7.57
N PHE A 247 -10.59 3.52 6.50
CA PHE A 247 -10.79 2.51 5.46
C PHE A 247 -9.52 2.26 4.67
N ARG A 248 -9.18 0.99 4.49
CA ARG A 248 -8.23 0.56 3.46
C ARG A 248 -8.83 0.73 2.06
N SER A 249 -7.97 0.84 1.04
CA SER A 249 -8.41 0.99 -0.36
C SER A 249 -9.30 -0.15 -0.84
N ASP A 250 -8.94 -1.39 -0.53
CA ASP A 250 -9.68 -2.60 -0.91
C ASP A 250 -11.05 -2.69 -0.21
N MET A 251 -11.10 -2.33 1.07
CA MET A 251 -12.33 -2.25 1.85
C MET A 251 -13.25 -1.15 1.33
N TRP A 252 -12.72 0.04 1.03
CA TRP A 252 -13.52 1.13 0.46
C TRP A 252 -14.04 0.78 -0.95
N GLN A 253 -13.26 0.06 -1.76
CA GLN A 253 -13.72 -0.41 -3.07
C GLN A 253 -14.87 -1.42 -2.96
N SER A 254 -14.91 -2.19 -1.87
CA SER A 254 -15.92 -3.24 -1.65
C SER A 254 -17.20 -2.71 -1.01
N TYR A 255 -17.09 -1.79 -0.05
CA TYR A 255 -18.21 -1.29 0.75
C TYR A 255 -18.62 0.14 0.43
N GLY A 256 -17.69 0.95 -0.12
CA GLY A 256 -17.91 2.35 -0.41
C GLY A 256 -18.97 2.58 -1.49
N PRO A 257 -19.89 3.53 -1.30
CA PRO A 257 -20.83 3.91 -2.35
C PRO A 257 -20.10 4.49 -3.57
N LYS A 258 -20.58 4.16 -4.77
CA LYS A 258 -19.98 4.66 -6.02
C LYS A 258 -20.01 6.19 -6.06
N GLY A 259 -18.88 6.79 -6.47
CA GLY A 259 -18.76 8.25 -6.63
C GLY A 259 -18.69 9.03 -5.33
N ARG A 260 -18.58 8.36 -4.16
CA ARG A 260 -18.41 9.00 -2.85
C ARG A 260 -16.98 8.88 -2.34
N SER A 261 -16.55 9.86 -1.54
CA SER A 261 -15.21 9.89 -0.96
C SER A 261 -15.15 9.21 0.40
N VAL A 262 -14.02 8.55 0.66
CA VAL A 262 -13.66 7.98 1.97
C VAL A 262 -13.36 9.06 3.02
N TRP A 263 -13.09 10.29 2.56
CA TRP A 263 -12.79 11.45 3.40
C TRP A 263 -14.05 12.17 3.89
N GLU A 264 -15.24 11.80 3.40
CA GLU A 264 -16.54 12.34 3.82
C GLU A 264 -17.04 11.55 5.05
N PRO A 265 -17.00 12.08 6.28
CA PRO A 265 -17.42 11.36 7.49
C PRO A 265 -18.88 10.87 7.42
N GLU A 266 -19.75 11.64 6.79
CA GLU A 266 -21.16 11.34 6.58
C GLU A 266 -21.40 10.10 5.69
N VAL A 267 -20.39 9.71 4.90
CA VAL A 267 -20.39 8.48 4.10
C VAL A 267 -19.57 7.40 4.80
N ALA A 268 -18.37 7.75 5.25
CA ALA A 268 -17.40 6.81 5.79
C ALA A 268 -17.93 6.12 7.06
N VAL A 269 -18.50 6.87 8.00
CA VAL A 269 -18.98 6.29 9.27
C VAL A 269 -20.14 5.31 9.05
N PRO A 270 -21.21 5.63 8.29
CA PRO A 270 -22.26 4.64 7.99
C PRO A 270 -21.74 3.45 7.18
N THR A 271 -20.80 3.66 6.25
CA THR A 271 -20.18 2.58 5.48
C THR A 271 -19.40 1.63 6.38
N MET A 272 -18.76 2.13 7.44
CA MET A 272 -18.05 1.31 8.42
C MET A 272 -19.01 0.37 9.17
N GLY A 273 -20.17 0.88 9.59
CA GLY A 273 -21.21 0.03 10.19
C GLY A 273 -21.66 -1.08 9.24
N TYR A 274 -21.92 -0.74 7.97
CA TYR A 274 -22.31 -1.72 6.94
C TYR A 274 -21.22 -2.78 6.72
N ALA A 275 -19.96 -2.35 6.63
CA ALA A 275 -18.82 -3.24 6.47
C ALA A 275 -18.69 -4.19 7.67
N LEU A 276 -18.71 -3.67 8.90
CA LEU A 276 -18.63 -4.49 10.12
C LEU A 276 -19.79 -5.51 10.20
N CYS A 277 -21.03 -5.10 9.93
CA CYS A 277 -22.16 -6.03 9.90
C CYS A 277 -22.04 -7.10 8.80
N SER A 278 -21.46 -6.77 7.66
CA SER A 278 -21.15 -7.77 6.62
C SER A 278 -20.10 -8.75 7.10
N LEU A 279 -19.03 -8.27 7.72
CA LEU A 279 -17.91 -9.07 8.20
C LEU A 279 -18.31 -10.00 9.35
N VAL A 280 -19.17 -9.55 10.26
CA VAL A 280 -19.72 -10.40 11.35
C VAL A 280 -20.42 -11.63 10.76
N ARG A 281 -21.30 -11.42 9.76
CA ARG A 281 -22.00 -12.52 9.09
C ARG A 281 -21.04 -13.43 8.34
N GLU A 282 -20.10 -12.84 7.61
CA GLU A 282 -19.12 -13.55 6.79
C GLU A 282 -18.18 -14.46 7.61
N LEU A 283 -17.78 -14.00 8.79
CA LEU A 283 -16.78 -14.67 9.64
C LEU A 283 -17.40 -15.49 10.77
N SER A 284 -18.72 -15.54 10.87
CA SER A 284 -19.47 -16.30 11.90
C SER A 284 -19.14 -17.80 11.93
N GLY A 285 -18.65 -18.37 10.83
CA GLY A 285 -18.25 -19.78 10.74
C GLY A 285 -16.80 -20.07 11.19
N LEU A 286 -16.02 -19.05 11.55
CA LEU A 286 -14.64 -19.23 12.04
C LEU A 286 -14.61 -19.38 13.57
N LYS A 287 -13.54 -19.99 14.08
CA LYS A 287 -13.33 -20.14 15.52
C LYS A 287 -13.01 -18.78 16.14
N GLY A 288 -13.89 -18.28 17.00
CA GLY A 288 -13.70 -17.02 17.73
C GLY A 288 -15.01 -16.25 17.91
N ASP A 289 -14.92 -15.08 18.55
CA ASP A 289 -16.05 -14.14 18.62
C ASP A 289 -16.21 -13.43 17.25
N PRO A 290 -17.34 -13.58 16.55
CA PRO A 290 -17.54 -13.01 15.22
C PRO A 290 -17.33 -11.49 15.17
N LEU A 291 -17.66 -10.77 16.25
CA LEU A 291 -17.46 -9.33 16.31
C LEU A 291 -15.97 -8.96 16.38
N GLN A 292 -15.20 -9.66 17.21
CA GLN A 292 -13.74 -9.48 17.26
C GLN A 292 -13.07 -9.84 15.95
N LEU A 293 -13.52 -10.92 15.29
CA LEU A 293 -13.04 -11.31 13.97
C LEU A 293 -13.37 -10.26 12.91
N ALA A 294 -14.57 -9.66 12.96
CA ALA A 294 -14.96 -8.57 12.06
C ALA A 294 -14.12 -7.31 12.27
N LEU A 295 -13.88 -6.91 13.52
CA LEU A 295 -13.01 -5.78 13.86
C LEU A 295 -11.55 -6.02 13.43
N ALA A 296 -11.05 -7.25 13.60
CA ALA A 296 -9.74 -7.68 13.11
C ALA A 296 -9.67 -7.64 11.58
N ALA A 297 -10.68 -8.18 10.90
CA ALA A 297 -10.75 -8.22 9.43
C ALA A 297 -10.91 -6.83 8.82
N TYR A 298 -11.62 -5.91 9.48
CA TYR A 298 -11.71 -4.53 9.02
C TYR A 298 -10.33 -3.85 8.99
N ARG A 299 -9.50 -4.11 10.02
CA ARG A 299 -8.15 -3.57 10.13
C ARG A 299 -7.15 -4.26 9.20
N ASN A 300 -7.16 -5.58 9.19
CA ASN A 300 -6.10 -6.41 8.60
C ASN A 300 -6.50 -7.08 7.28
N GLY A 301 -7.77 -6.98 6.90
CA GLY A 301 -8.35 -7.65 5.74
C GLY A 301 -8.93 -9.01 6.11
N THR A 302 -10.00 -9.40 5.43
CA THR A 302 -10.70 -10.68 5.63
C THR A 302 -9.82 -11.89 5.33
N THR A 303 -8.98 -11.80 4.30
CA THR A 303 -8.07 -12.88 3.88
C THR A 303 -7.11 -13.28 5.01
N ALA A 304 -6.52 -12.30 5.71
CA ALA A 304 -5.57 -12.56 6.80
C ALA A 304 -6.25 -13.30 7.97
N VAL A 305 -7.48 -12.91 8.33
CA VAL A 305 -8.25 -13.55 9.41
C VAL A 305 -8.66 -14.97 9.02
N ARG A 306 -9.06 -15.19 7.76
CA ARG A 306 -9.44 -16.51 7.23
C ARG A 306 -8.25 -17.47 7.15
N GLN A 307 -7.11 -17.03 6.63
CA GLN A 307 -5.91 -17.87 6.45
C GLN A 307 -5.33 -18.35 7.78
N ASN A 308 -5.45 -17.52 8.83
CA ASN A 308 -5.01 -17.89 10.16
C ASN A 308 -6.09 -18.63 10.98
N GLY A 309 -7.20 -19.05 10.34
CA GLY A 309 -8.26 -19.83 10.98
C GLY A 309 -8.98 -19.11 12.13
N GLY A 310 -8.99 -17.77 12.11
CA GLY A 310 -9.56 -16.94 13.19
C GLY A 310 -8.60 -16.61 14.33
N THR A 311 -7.32 -16.99 14.28
CA THR A 311 -6.35 -16.54 15.30
C THR A 311 -6.00 -15.07 15.08
N ILE A 312 -6.12 -14.27 16.15
CA ILE A 312 -5.86 -12.84 16.16
C ILE A 312 -4.44 -12.61 16.69
N ASP A 313 -3.64 -11.81 15.99
CA ASP A 313 -2.29 -11.48 16.44
C ASP A 313 -2.31 -10.54 17.65
N ARG A 314 -1.22 -10.52 18.43
CA ARG A 314 -1.09 -9.74 19.67
C ARG A 314 -1.36 -8.24 19.49
N GLN A 315 -1.01 -7.67 18.33
CA GLN A 315 -1.23 -6.25 18.06
C GLN A 315 -2.73 -5.99 17.86
N THR A 316 -3.40 -6.86 17.12
CA THR A 316 -4.84 -6.78 16.92
C THR A 316 -5.59 -7.05 18.23
N GLU A 317 -5.15 -8.00 19.07
CA GLU A 317 -5.71 -8.20 20.42
C GLU A 317 -5.62 -6.93 21.29
N THR A 318 -4.50 -6.20 21.19
CA THR A 318 -4.31 -4.94 21.91
C THR A 318 -5.28 -3.87 21.40
N PHE A 319 -5.44 -3.75 20.09
CA PHE A 319 -6.43 -2.87 19.47
C PHE A 319 -7.86 -3.21 19.92
N LEU A 320 -8.24 -4.49 19.90
CA LEU A 320 -9.55 -4.95 20.35
C LEU A 320 -9.80 -4.64 21.83
N ARG A 321 -8.76 -4.74 22.67
CA ARG A 321 -8.84 -4.32 24.08
C ARG A 321 -9.12 -2.83 24.20
N SER A 322 -8.46 -1.98 23.42
CA SER A 322 -8.75 -0.54 23.38
C SER A 322 -10.17 -0.24 22.91
N VAL A 323 -10.63 -0.88 21.84
CA VAL A 323 -12.01 -0.74 21.35
C VAL A 323 -13.00 -1.14 22.45
N LYS A 324 -12.76 -2.24 23.17
CA LYS A 324 -13.60 -2.65 24.29
C LYS A 324 -13.63 -1.59 25.39
N THR A 325 -12.48 -1.12 25.85
CA THR A 325 -12.39 -0.08 26.89
C THR A 325 -13.12 1.19 26.49
N PHE A 326 -12.97 1.66 25.24
CA PHE A 326 -13.70 2.83 24.77
C PHE A 326 -15.20 2.58 24.61
N THR A 327 -15.60 1.35 24.28
CA THR A 327 -17.03 0.99 24.17
C THR A 327 -17.73 1.19 25.51
N ASP A 328 -17.09 0.77 26.61
CA ASP A 328 -17.63 0.97 27.96
C ASP A 328 -17.77 2.47 28.30
N VAL A 329 -16.81 3.30 27.87
CA VAL A 329 -16.87 4.76 28.05
C VAL A 329 -18.01 5.38 27.23
N TYR A 330 -18.11 5.03 25.95
CA TYR A 330 -19.13 5.60 25.06
C TYR A 330 -20.54 5.06 25.32
N ALA A 331 -20.68 3.94 26.00
CA ALA A 331 -21.98 3.46 26.47
C ALA A 331 -22.63 4.40 27.50
N LEU A 332 -21.84 5.28 28.13
CA LEU A 332 -22.33 6.31 29.05
C LEU A 332 -22.83 7.57 28.33
N ASP A 333 -22.55 7.72 27.02
CA ASP A 333 -23.06 8.85 26.23
C ASP A 333 -24.51 8.58 25.83
N SER A 334 -25.45 9.27 26.48
CA SER A 334 -26.89 9.12 26.24
C SER A 334 -27.33 9.46 24.81
N ARG A 335 -26.47 10.10 24.01
CA ARG A 335 -26.71 10.38 22.60
C ARG A 335 -26.50 9.15 21.70
N LEU A 336 -25.83 8.11 22.19
CA LEU A 336 -25.46 6.91 21.43
C LEU A 336 -26.41 5.74 21.70
N THR A 337 -27.65 5.84 21.21
CA THR A 337 -28.70 4.83 21.47
C THR A 337 -28.80 3.78 20.36
N ALA A 338 -28.73 2.50 20.74
CA ALA A 338 -29.05 1.39 19.84
C ALA A 338 -30.57 1.33 19.65
N ASN A 339 -31.06 1.68 18.46
CA ASN A 339 -32.45 1.42 18.10
C ASN A 339 -32.61 -0.09 17.81
N LEU A 340 -32.85 -0.89 18.85
CA LEU A 340 -33.36 -2.25 18.67
C LEU A 340 -34.85 -2.15 18.26
N PRO A 341 -35.30 -2.78 17.17
CA PRO A 341 -36.72 -2.91 16.90
C PRO A 341 -37.33 -3.87 17.93
N THR A 342 -38.20 -3.32 18.79
CA THR A 342 -39.11 -4.13 19.60
C THR A 342 -40.14 -4.83 18.71
N SER A 343 -40.20 -6.16 18.80
CA SER A 343 -41.29 -6.99 18.24
C SER A 343 -42.67 -6.60 18.84
N PRO A 344 -43.80 -6.96 18.22
CA PRO A 344 -45.06 -6.21 18.31
C PRO A 344 -45.85 -6.45 19.60
N SER A 345 -46.42 -5.34 20.09
CA SER A 345 -47.69 -5.09 20.83
C SER A 345 -48.12 -6.02 21.98
N PRO A 346 -48.77 -5.43 23.01
CA PRO A 346 -50.22 -5.54 23.02
C PRO A 346 -50.91 -4.17 23.05
N SER A 347 -52.02 -4.10 22.31
CA SER A 347 -52.99 -3.01 22.36
C SER A 347 -53.51 -2.79 23.79
N PRO A 348 -54.05 -1.58 24.05
CA PRO A 348 -55.50 -1.54 24.21
C PRO A 348 -56.18 -0.48 23.34
N THR A 349 -57.44 -0.80 23.05
CA THR A 349 -58.45 -0.19 22.17
C THR A 349 -59.06 1.12 22.76
N PRO A 350 -60.09 1.78 22.17
CA PRO A 350 -59.98 3.10 21.53
C PRO A 350 -60.94 4.20 22.08
N SER A 351 -60.99 5.35 21.38
CA SER A 351 -62.10 6.32 21.20
C SER A 351 -62.09 7.63 22.03
N PRO A 352 -62.76 8.72 21.58
CA PRO A 352 -62.80 9.33 20.24
C PRO A 352 -62.87 10.89 20.23
N SER A 353 -62.98 11.48 19.02
CA SER A 353 -63.52 12.83 18.67
C SER A 353 -62.66 14.07 18.98
N GLY A 354 -62.54 15.07 18.10
CA GLY A 354 -63.27 15.35 16.86
C GLY A 354 -62.62 16.45 15.99
N SER A 355 -63.02 16.44 14.72
CA SER A 355 -62.98 17.56 13.76
C SER A 355 -64.11 18.57 14.09
N PRO A 356 -64.20 19.80 13.51
CA PRO A 356 -63.91 20.12 12.11
C PRO A 356 -63.27 21.50 11.77
N SER A 357 -62.88 21.59 10.49
CA SER A 357 -62.60 22.76 9.62
C SER A 357 -63.67 23.89 9.67
N PRO A 358 -63.46 25.12 9.14
CA PRO A 358 -63.23 25.37 7.70
C PRO A 358 -62.32 26.56 7.28
N SER A 359 -61.91 26.56 6.00
CA SER A 359 -61.36 27.69 5.19
C SER A 359 -62.45 28.75 4.87
N PRO A 360 -62.20 29.93 4.21
CA PRO A 360 -61.63 30.04 2.83
C PRO A 360 -60.83 31.33 2.45
N ASP A 361 -60.26 31.26 1.24
CA ASP A 361 -59.96 32.30 0.21
C ASP A 361 -59.12 33.56 0.50
N ALA A 362 -58.06 33.75 -0.32
CA ALA A 362 -58.09 34.69 -1.46
C ALA A 362 -56.69 34.92 -2.08
N SER A 363 -56.62 34.85 -3.42
CA SER A 363 -55.61 35.48 -4.29
C SER A 363 -56.17 36.85 -4.76
N PRO A 364 -55.37 37.85 -5.21
CA PRO A 364 -54.76 37.79 -6.54
C PRO A 364 -53.45 38.61 -6.79
N SER A 365 -52.94 38.37 -8.00
CA SER A 365 -51.86 38.96 -8.82
C SER A 365 -51.41 40.44 -8.66
N GLY A 366 -50.11 40.63 -8.96
CA GLY A 366 -49.53 41.90 -9.45
C GLY A 366 -48.07 41.77 -9.91
N SER A 367 -47.82 41.75 -11.22
CA SER A 367 -46.52 41.99 -11.91
C SER A 367 -46.32 43.51 -12.14
N PRO A 368 -45.12 44.08 -12.49
CA PRO A 368 -44.14 43.57 -13.46
C PRO A 368 -42.62 43.81 -13.22
N SER A 369 -41.85 43.18 -14.12
CA SER A 369 -40.40 43.12 -14.45
C SER A 369 -39.65 44.46 -14.72
N PRO A 370 -38.37 44.51 -15.21
CA PRO A 370 -37.27 43.50 -15.30
C PRO A 370 -35.83 44.07 -15.00
N SER A 371 -34.77 43.23 -15.05
CA SER A 371 -33.45 43.55 -15.68
C SER A 371 -32.44 42.36 -15.68
N SER A 372 -32.13 41.86 -16.89
CA SER A 372 -30.86 41.36 -17.49
C SER A 372 -29.83 40.49 -16.70
N PRO A 373 -29.11 39.56 -17.38
CA PRO A 373 -27.88 39.94 -18.10
C PRO A 373 -27.62 39.28 -19.47
N SER A 374 -26.67 39.92 -20.15
CA SER A 374 -26.15 39.84 -21.52
C SER A 374 -25.75 38.46 -22.10
N THR A 375 -26.06 38.30 -23.38
CA THR A 375 -25.43 37.38 -24.33
C THR A 375 -24.56 38.15 -25.34
N ALA A 376 -23.30 37.74 -25.50
CA ALA A 376 -22.47 37.94 -26.69
C ALA A 376 -21.99 36.52 -27.05
N GLY A 377 -22.02 35.99 -28.27
CA GLY A 377 -22.00 36.56 -29.61
C GLY A 377 -21.15 35.58 -30.42
N ALA A 378 -21.75 34.49 -30.91
CA ALA A 378 -21.07 33.45 -31.67
C ALA A 378 -21.08 33.81 -33.16
N ASN A 379 -19.90 34.00 -33.75
CA ASN A 379 -19.72 34.17 -35.18
C ASN A 379 -19.30 32.83 -35.79
N ALA A 380 -20.08 32.37 -36.77
CA ALA A 380 -19.86 31.12 -37.49
C ALA A 380 -18.78 31.30 -38.57
N GLY A 381 -17.71 30.51 -38.47
CA GLY A 381 -16.74 30.28 -39.54
C GLY A 381 -16.75 28.79 -39.89
N ALA A 382 -17.33 28.45 -41.05
CA ALA A 382 -17.37 27.10 -41.57
C ALA A 382 -15.95 26.57 -41.83
N SER A 383 -15.57 25.51 -41.10
CA SER A 383 -14.36 24.73 -41.35
C SER A 383 -14.80 23.33 -41.78
N THR A 384 -14.41 22.89 -42.97
CA THR A 384 -14.65 21.54 -43.49
C THR A 384 -14.13 20.49 -42.49
N PRO A 385 -14.89 19.41 -42.18
CA PRO A 385 -14.41 18.36 -41.28
C PRO A 385 -13.13 17.73 -41.84
N PRO A 386 -12.07 17.55 -41.03
CA PRO A 386 -10.91 16.78 -41.45
C PRO A 386 -11.35 15.36 -41.83
N ALA A 387 -10.77 14.83 -42.90
CA ALA A 387 -11.02 13.44 -43.31
C ALA A 387 -10.76 12.51 -42.10
N PRO A 388 -11.62 11.51 -41.85
CA PRO A 388 -11.43 10.60 -40.73
C PRO A 388 -10.06 9.95 -40.82
N ASP A 389 -9.32 9.96 -39.72
CA ASP A 389 -8.01 9.32 -39.62
C ASP A 389 -8.10 7.90 -40.18
N PRO A 390 -7.10 7.46 -40.97
CA PRO A 390 -7.10 6.11 -41.50
C PRO A 390 -7.21 5.13 -40.33
N LYS A 391 -8.24 4.27 -40.40
CA LYS A 391 -8.52 3.29 -39.34
C LYS A 391 -7.24 2.52 -39.06
N PRO A 392 -6.80 2.41 -37.79
CA PRO A 392 -5.60 1.68 -37.46
C PRO A 392 -5.74 0.24 -38.01
N THR A 393 -4.64 -0.26 -38.58
CA THR A 393 -4.57 -1.61 -39.12
C THR A 393 -3.84 -2.50 -38.12
N ARG A 394 -4.33 -3.73 -37.93
CA ARG A 394 -3.73 -4.69 -37.00
C ARG A 394 -2.29 -5.02 -37.45
N PRO A 395 -1.29 -4.95 -36.55
CA PRO A 395 0.05 -5.46 -36.84
C PRO A 395 0.04 -6.94 -37.24
N ALA A 396 0.91 -7.36 -38.16
CA ALA A 396 0.93 -8.73 -38.66
C ALA A 396 1.26 -9.79 -37.59
N ASP A 397 1.99 -9.40 -36.54
CA ASP A 397 2.35 -10.24 -35.39
C ASP A 397 1.33 -10.15 -34.23
N ALA A 398 0.30 -9.31 -34.36
CA ALA A 398 -0.74 -9.17 -33.36
C ALA A 398 -1.93 -10.10 -33.65
N VAL A 399 -2.48 -10.67 -32.58
CA VAL A 399 -3.64 -11.58 -32.61
C VAL A 399 -4.73 -11.08 -31.67
N GLN A 400 -5.96 -11.55 -31.85
CA GLN A 400 -6.96 -11.47 -30.79
C GLN A 400 -6.85 -12.68 -29.88
N ILE A 401 -7.04 -12.47 -28.57
CA ILE A 401 -7.16 -13.57 -27.60
C ILE A 401 -8.65 -13.84 -27.39
N LEU A 402 -9.14 -14.92 -27.99
CA LEU A 402 -10.54 -15.35 -27.93
C LEU A 402 -10.75 -16.28 -26.72
N HIS A 403 -11.75 -15.96 -25.91
CA HIS A 403 -12.28 -16.91 -24.94
C HIS A 403 -13.16 -17.96 -25.64
N VAL A 404 -12.82 -19.24 -25.52
CA VAL A 404 -13.39 -20.30 -26.36
C VAL A 404 -14.90 -20.48 -26.13
N GLN A 405 -15.37 -20.35 -24.88
CA GLN A 405 -16.78 -20.60 -24.55
C GLN A 405 -17.67 -19.40 -24.88
N THR A 406 -17.25 -18.19 -24.52
CA THR A 406 -18.08 -16.97 -24.68
C THR A 406 -17.97 -16.36 -26.06
N LYS A 407 -16.98 -16.76 -26.87
CA LYS A 407 -16.66 -16.18 -28.18
C LYS A 407 -16.37 -14.67 -28.12
N ARG A 408 -15.86 -14.21 -26.97
CA ARG A 408 -15.48 -12.81 -26.72
C ARG A 408 -13.96 -12.66 -26.64
N CYS A 409 -13.46 -11.48 -26.97
CA CYS A 409 -12.05 -11.20 -27.04
C CYS A 409 -11.58 -10.40 -25.81
N VAL A 410 -10.35 -10.67 -25.37
CA VAL A 410 -9.70 -9.93 -24.29
C VAL A 410 -9.38 -8.51 -24.75
N SER A 411 -9.82 -7.52 -23.98
CA SER A 411 -9.54 -6.10 -24.21
C SER A 411 -8.72 -5.52 -23.07
N SER A 412 -7.66 -4.77 -23.41
CA SER A 412 -6.78 -4.07 -22.46
C SER A 412 -7.42 -2.83 -21.83
N GLY A 413 -8.54 -2.33 -22.36
CA GLY A 413 -9.03 -0.99 -22.05
C GLY A 413 -8.16 0.13 -22.65
N ALA A 414 -8.39 1.36 -22.19
CA ALA A 414 -7.87 2.56 -22.85
C ALA A 414 -6.55 3.11 -22.27
N GLY A 415 -6.06 2.58 -21.14
CA GLY A 415 -4.90 3.15 -20.46
C GLY A 415 -4.27 2.23 -19.41
N ASP A 416 -3.21 2.73 -18.78
CA ASP A 416 -2.46 2.05 -17.72
C ASP A 416 -3.35 1.77 -16.48
N GLY A 417 -3.15 0.61 -15.84
CA GLY A 417 -3.92 0.13 -14.69
C GLY A 417 -5.33 -0.34 -15.04
N MET A 418 -5.72 -0.33 -16.33
CA MET A 418 -7.06 -0.74 -16.72
C MET A 418 -7.22 -2.25 -16.66
N GLN A 419 -8.28 -2.70 -15.99
CA GLN A 419 -8.58 -4.12 -15.85
C GLN A 419 -8.97 -4.73 -17.20
N LEU A 420 -8.39 -5.89 -17.51
CA LEU A 420 -8.74 -6.63 -18.72
C LEU A 420 -10.18 -7.12 -18.63
N ARG A 421 -10.92 -7.04 -19.73
CA ARG A 421 -12.31 -7.49 -19.80
C ARG A 421 -12.59 -8.23 -21.09
N LEU A 422 -13.62 -9.08 -21.08
CA LEU A 422 -14.17 -9.66 -22.29
C LEU A 422 -15.08 -8.66 -23.01
N ARG A 423 -14.80 -8.46 -24.30
CA ARG A 423 -15.60 -7.61 -25.19
C ARG A 423 -15.96 -8.38 -26.45
N THR A 424 -16.98 -7.91 -27.17
CA THR A 424 -17.28 -8.42 -28.51
C THR A 424 -16.02 -8.29 -29.37
N CYS A 425 -15.66 -9.35 -30.09
CA CYS A 425 -14.47 -9.34 -30.93
C CYS A 425 -14.63 -8.34 -32.07
N THR A 426 -13.75 -7.35 -32.10
CA THR A 426 -13.70 -6.27 -33.08
C THR A 426 -12.25 -5.95 -33.42
N GLU A 427 -12.00 -5.29 -34.54
CA GLU A 427 -10.67 -4.75 -34.87
C GLU A 427 -10.31 -3.49 -34.06
N ASP A 428 -10.58 -3.51 -32.76
CA ASP A 428 -10.18 -2.46 -31.83
C ASP A 428 -8.72 -2.67 -31.41
N PRO A 429 -7.84 -1.64 -31.46
CA PRO A 429 -6.46 -1.75 -31.02
C PRO A 429 -6.25 -2.30 -29.60
N ALA A 430 -7.21 -2.12 -28.70
CA ALA A 430 -7.17 -2.69 -27.33
C ALA A 430 -7.31 -4.22 -27.30
N GLN A 431 -7.74 -4.84 -28.40
CA GLN A 431 -7.89 -6.29 -28.55
C GLN A 431 -6.74 -6.92 -29.35
N TRP A 432 -5.78 -6.13 -29.82
CA TRP A 432 -4.62 -6.63 -30.55
C TRP A 432 -3.48 -6.94 -29.58
N TRP A 433 -3.20 -8.22 -29.43
CA TRP A 433 -2.21 -8.73 -28.50
C TRP A 433 -1.03 -9.34 -29.25
N THR A 434 0.17 -8.93 -28.89
CA THR A 434 1.41 -9.52 -29.39
C THR A 434 2.07 -10.34 -28.29
N PHE A 435 2.35 -11.60 -28.57
CA PHE A 435 3.10 -12.48 -27.68
C PHE A 435 4.59 -12.32 -27.99
N ARG A 436 5.36 -11.80 -27.03
CA ARG A 436 6.78 -11.52 -27.21
C ARG A 436 7.64 -12.66 -26.66
N SER A 437 8.85 -12.81 -27.19
CA SER A 437 9.83 -13.81 -26.76
C SER A 437 10.33 -13.58 -25.33
N ASP A 438 10.23 -12.35 -24.82
CA ASP A 438 10.52 -11.99 -23.43
C ASP A 438 9.48 -12.51 -22.41
N GLY A 439 8.42 -13.19 -22.89
CA GLY A 439 7.36 -13.73 -22.04
C GLY A 439 6.22 -12.75 -21.78
N THR A 440 6.27 -11.52 -22.30
CA THR A 440 5.18 -10.55 -22.15
C THR A 440 4.10 -10.74 -23.22
N ILE A 441 2.85 -10.43 -22.86
CA ILE A 441 1.72 -10.34 -23.79
C ILE A 441 1.30 -8.87 -23.83
N ARG A 442 1.43 -8.21 -24.98
CA ARG A 442 1.33 -6.75 -25.08
C ARG A 442 0.17 -6.28 -25.94
N SER A 443 -0.52 -5.22 -25.52
CA SER A 443 -1.55 -4.52 -26.28
C SER A 443 -1.40 -3.02 -26.07
N ARG A 444 -1.47 -2.23 -27.16
CA ARG A 444 -1.32 -0.76 -27.13
C ARG A 444 -0.04 -0.26 -26.42
N GLY A 445 1.04 -1.03 -26.48
CA GLY A 445 2.30 -0.72 -25.80
C GLY A 445 2.32 -1.05 -24.30
N LEU A 446 1.22 -1.55 -23.74
CA LEU A 446 1.10 -2.02 -22.36
C LEU A 446 1.23 -3.54 -22.28
N CYS A 447 1.61 -4.06 -21.12
CA CYS A 447 1.75 -5.46 -20.81
C CYS A 447 0.53 -5.97 -20.03
N MET A 448 0.08 -7.18 -20.34
CA MET A 448 -0.82 -7.96 -19.49
C MET A 448 -0.11 -8.23 -18.16
N ASP A 449 -0.75 -7.86 -17.05
CA ASP A 449 -0.11 -7.78 -15.74
C ASP A 449 -1.08 -8.26 -14.65
N ILE A 450 -0.60 -9.06 -13.71
CA ILE A 450 -1.38 -9.34 -12.51
C ILE A 450 -1.33 -8.11 -11.62
N ALA A 451 -2.49 -7.53 -11.32
CA ALA A 451 -2.57 -6.29 -10.56
C ALA A 451 -1.79 -6.42 -9.23
N TRP A 452 -0.81 -5.54 -9.07
CA TRP A 452 0.08 -5.48 -7.90
C TRP A 452 0.88 -6.77 -7.64
N GLY A 453 1.03 -7.64 -8.65
CA GLY A 453 1.72 -8.93 -8.51
C GLY A 453 1.03 -9.92 -7.57
N GLY A 454 -0.27 -9.76 -7.31
CA GLY A 454 -0.99 -10.61 -6.37
C GLY A 454 -0.94 -12.10 -6.73
N SER A 455 -0.87 -12.96 -5.72
CA SER A 455 -0.75 -14.42 -5.88
C SER A 455 -2.05 -15.18 -5.60
N GLU A 456 -3.11 -14.49 -5.15
CA GLU A 456 -4.37 -15.11 -4.74
C GLU A 456 -5.27 -15.39 -5.95
N ASP A 457 -6.11 -16.44 -5.83
CA ASP A 457 -7.19 -16.67 -6.80
C ASP A 457 -8.15 -15.47 -6.81
N ASN A 458 -8.64 -15.12 -7.99
CA ASN A 458 -9.44 -13.94 -8.26
C ASN A 458 -8.67 -12.61 -8.24
N THR A 459 -7.33 -12.62 -8.15
CA THR A 459 -6.54 -11.39 -8.36
C THR A 459 -6.76 -10.90 -9.79
N VAL A 460 -7.11 -9.63 -9.92
CA VAL A 460 -7.44 -9.01 -11.21
C VAL A 460 -6.21 -8.91 -12.12
N VAL A 461 -6.42 -9.10 -13.41
CA VAL A 461 -5.42 -8.83 -14.45
C VAL A 461 -5.70 -7.47 -15.09
N GLN A 462 -4.65 -6.67 -15.26
CA GLN A 462 -4.69 -5.31 -15.79
C GLN A 462 -3.71 -5.13 -16.97
N ALA A 463 -3.90 -4.08 -17.74
CA ALA A 463 -2.95 -3.62 -18.74
C ALA A 463 -2.13 -2.52 -18.09
N THR A 464 -0.83 -2.73 -17.93
CA THR A 464 0.06 -1.74 -17.32
C THR A 464 1.32 -1.50 -18.11
N THR A 465 2.02 -0.40 -17.83
CA THR A 465 3.30 -0.08 -18.46
C THR A 465 4.25 -1.28 -18.36
N CYS A 466 4.83 -1.69 -19.49
CA CYS A 466 5.77 -2.80 -19.53
C CYS A 466 7.04 -2.45 -18.72
N SER A 467 7.19 -3.08 -17.57
CA SER A 467 8.29 -2.87 -16.62
C SER A 467 9.24 -4.07 -16.57
N GLY A 468 8.86 -5.19 -17.18
CA GLY A 468 9.63 -6.44 -17.11
C GLY A 468 9.46 -7.20 -15.80
N ASN A 469 8.63 -6.69 -14.87
CA ASN A 469 8.35 -7.34 -13.60
C ASN A 469 7.73 -8.75 -13.82
N PRO A 470 7.93 -9.74 -12.94
CA PRO A 470 7.47 -11.11 -13.16
C PRO A 470 5.94 -11.28 -13.32
N ALA A 471 5.13 -10.35 -12.80
CA ALA A 471 3.67 -10.37 -12.96
C ALA A 471 3.22 -10.13 -14.41
N GLN A 472 4.13 -9.65 -15.26
CA GLN A 472 3.92 -9.42 -16.70
C GLN A 472 4.33 -10.59 -17.58
N HIS A 473 4.81 -11.68 -16.99
CA HIS A 473 5.34 -12.82 -17.72
C HIS A 473 4.31 -13.94 -17.78
N TRP A 474 3.94 -14.32 -18.99
CA TRP A 474 2.91 -15.29 -19.28
C TRP A 474 3.40 -16.31 -20.30
N GLN A 475 2.75 -17.48 -20.32
CA GLN A 475 2.98 -18.51 -21.30
C GLN A 475 1.66 -19.13 -21.70
N MET A 476 1.36 -19.15 -23.00
CA MET A 476 0.25 -19.94 -23.51
C MET A 476 0.69 -21.38 -23.71
N ASN A 477 0.03 -22.34 -23.05
CA ASN A 477 0.35 -23.76 -23.17
C ASN A 477 -0.47 -24.43 -24.31
N SER A 478 -0.13 -25.69 -24.62
CA SER A 478 -0.79 -26.47 -25.68
C SER A 478 -2.27 -26.78 -25.42
N LYS A 479 -2.73 -26.64 -24.17
CA LYS A 479 -4.13 -26.80 -23.77
C LYS A 479 -4.95 -25.50 -23.89
N GLY A 480 -4.34 -24.42 -24.40
CA GLY A 480 -5.01 -23.13 -24.54
C GLY A 480 -5.13 -22.34 -23.23
N ARG A 481 -4.34 -22.66 -22.19
CA ARG A 481 -4.26 -21.85 -20.97
C ARG A 481 -3.21 -20.76 -21.13
N ILE A 482 -3.49 -19.55 -20.64
CA ILE A 482 -2.50 -18.49 -20.49
C ILE A 482 -2.03 -18.51 -19.04
N VAL A 483 -0.85 -19.10 -18.81
CA VAL A 483 -0.27 -19.38 -17.50
C VAL A 483 0.64 -18.21 -17.09
N SER A 484 0.47 -17.70 -15.88
CA SER A 484 1.40 -16.75 -15.29
C SER A 484 2.70 -17.45 -14.89
N LYS A 485 3.84 -16.92 -15.32
CA LYS A 485 5.16 -17.41 -14.91
C LYS A 485 5.53 -16.98 -13.48
N LEU A 486 4.82 -16.02 -12.89
CA LEU A 486 5.04 -15.60 -11.50
C LEU A 486 4.61 -16.67 -10.50
N ASN A 487 3.43 -17.26 -10.70
CA ASN A 487 2.79 -18.12 -9.68
C ASN A 487 2.11 -19.38 -10.25
N GLY A 488 2.22 -19.64 -11.55
CA GLY A 488 1.66 -20.85 -12.18
C GLY A 488 0.14 -20.87 -12.34
N LYS A 489 -0.57 -19.81 -11.93
CA LYS A 489 -2.02 -19.67 -12.13
C LYS A 489 -2.35 -19.28 -13.56
N VAL A 490 -3.60 -19.39 -13.96
CA VAL A 490 -4.05 -19.15 -15.34
C VAL A 490 -5.00 -17.97 -15.44
N LEU A 491 -4.96 -17.27 -16.57
CA LEU A 491 -5.96 -16.27 -16.93
C LEU A 491 -7.34 -16.94 -16.98
N ASP A 492 -8.30 -16.33 -16.30
CA ASP A 492 -9.62 -16.89 -16.05
C ASP A 492 -10.68 -15.79 -16.20
N THR A 493 -11.86 -16.19 -16.67
CA THR A 493 -13.04 -15.34 -16.69
C THR A 493 -14.13 -15.86 -15.76
N ILE A 494 -14.74 -14.96 -14.99
CA ILE A 494 -15.89 -15.30 -14.17
C ILE A 494 -17.11 -15.51 -15.08
N MET A 495 -17.34 -16.76 -15.50
CA MET A 495 -18.39 -17.11 -16.48
C MET A 495 -19.81 -16.69 -16.07
N ALA A 496 -20.08 -16.62 -14.76
CA ALA A 496 -21.35 -16.15 -14.22
C ALA A 496 -21.60 -14.66 -14.51
N ASP A 497 -20.55 -13.87 -14.74
CA ASP A 497 -20.65 -12.45 -15.08
C ASP A 497 -19.49 -12.05 -16.03
N PRO A 498 -19.66 -12.23 -17.36
CA PRO A 498 -18.62 -11.93 -18.34
C PRO A 498 -18.34 -10.43 -18.50
N ASN A 499 -19.03 -9.55 -17.75
CA ASN A 499 -18.68 -8.14 -17.67
C ASN A 499 -17.64 -7.86 -16.58
N LYS A 500 -17.37 -8.80 -15.67
CA LYS A 500 -16.30 -8.68 -14.67
C LYS A 500 -14.91 -8.66 -15.31
N PRO A 501 -13.92 -8.08 -14.59
CA PRO A 501 -12.54 -8.16 -15.03
C PRO A 501 -12.05 -9.61 -15.10
N LEU A 502 -11.08 -9.84 -15.96
CA LEU A 502 -10.32 -11.08 -15.97
C LEU A 502 -9.46 -11.15 -14.71
N ILE A 503 -9.24 -12.37 -14.27
CA ILE A 503 -8.53 -12.69 -13.04
C ILE A 503 -7.48 -13.77 -13.30
N ILE A 504 -6.59 -13.99 -12.34
CA ILE A 504 -5.88 -15.26 -12.23
C ILE A 504 -6.67 -16.22 -11.36
N TYR A 505 -6.62 -17.49 -11.71
CA TYR A 505 -7.19 -18.56 -10.91
C TYR A 505 -6.33 -19.82 -11.03
N THR A 506 -6.38 -20.68 -10.01
CA THR A 506 -5.75 -22.00 -10.05
C THR A 506 -6.19 -22.76 -11.30
N ASP A 507 -5.28 -23.37 -12.06
CA ASP A 507 -5.67 -24.16 -13.24
C ASP A 507 -6.53 -25.35 -12.78
N LYS A 508 -7.80 -25.32 -13.17
CA LYS A 508 -8.78 -26.37 -12.88
C LYS A 508 -9.14 -27.17 -14.12
N GLY A 509 -8.60 -26.82 -15.28
CA GLY A 509 -9.00 -27.44 -16.53
C GLY A 509 -10.42 -27.03 -16.99
N TYR A 510 -11.00 -25.98 -16.42
CA TYR A 510 -12.37 -25.55 -16.69
C TYR A 510 -12.51 -24.74 -18.00
N ALA A 511 -13.74 -24.53 -18.44
CA ALA A 511 -14.04 -23.87 -19.71
C ALA A 511 -13.82 -22.33 -19.69
N ASP A 512 -13.85 -21.73 -18.51
CA ASP A 512 -13.53 -20.33 -18.17
C ASP A 512 -12.05 -19.95 -18.34
N GLN A 513 -11.18 -20.95 -18.42
CA GLN A 513 -9.74 -20.75 -18.53
C GLN A 513 -9.24 -21.00 -19.97
N ASN A 514 -10.13 -21.21 -20.95
CA ASN A 514 -9.79 -21.71 -22.28
C ASN A 514 -9.68 -20.56 -23.30
N TRP A 515 -8.49 -20.39 -23.85
CA TRP A 515 -8.16 -19.28 -24.74
C TRP A 515 -7.62 -19.77 -26.09
N ARG A 516 -7.85 -18.99 -27.15
CA ARG A 516 -7.32 -19.26 -28.49
C ARG A 516 -6.83 -17.95 -29.12
N LYS A 517 -5.71 -18.01 -29.84
CA LYS A 517 -5.26 -16.90 -30.71
C LYS A 517 -6.09 -16.90 -32.00
N GLN A 518 -6.59 -15.73 -32.41
CA GLN A 518 -7.40 -15.54 -33.62
C GLN A 518 -6.85 -14.43 -34.51
#